data_AF-A0A955ZQ16-F1
#
_entry.id   AF-A0A955ZQ16-F1
#
_cell.length_a   1.000
_cell.length_b   1.000
_cell.length_c   1.000
_cell.angle_alpha   90.00
_cell.angle_beta   90.00
_cell.angle_gamma   90.00
#
_symmetry.space_group_name_H-M   'P 1'
#
loop_
_entity.id
_entity.type
_entity.pdbx_description
1 polymer ?
#
loop_
_entity_poly.entity_id
_entity_poly.type
_entity_poly.pdbx_seq_one_letter_code
_entity_poly.pdbx_strand_id
1 'polypeptide(L)'
;MKNGKMNISPGIPTPDILRIQESFEIVASHGEQMVSRFYHVLFDKFPEFQTFFPQTNLAQQYSAFLSGLRTLVLHMDNPEELRSILVQLGERHKKYGIKRKHYPPVVYALMHVLTELSGEGLDGKTYDAWENFFHLMRAIMLESYSLEMLPVGDRQEKVLSTGAGDNTKRILLIDDDRQLLDLYQSYLELEGYLCSQVSDVAWALTHIQMSQYDLVLTDFQMPGMNGIQLRRNLEYVGNGCCPPFVLVTGIPNQEIRRQALESGFEAVLKKPHNLPELSSLVGKVLKKTMGFQGNT
;
A
#
# COMPACT_ATOMS: atom_id res chain seq x y z
N MET A 1 22.07 27.91 0.82
CA MET A 1 22.39 26.59 1.41
C MET A 1 21.70 26.53 2.76
N LYS A 2 20.75 25.66 3.11
CA LYS A 2 20.12 24.48 2.52
C LYS A 2 18.61 24.62 2.82
N ASN A 3 17.77 24.75 1.79
CA ASN A 3 16.32 24.57 1.92
C ASN A 3 16.01 23.12 1.55
N GLY A 4 15.86 22.27 2.56
CA GLY A 4 15.46 20.88 2.43
C GLY A 4 14.33 20.57 3.39
N LYS A 5 13.19 21.26 3.22
CA LYS A 5 11.93 20.85 3.84
C LYS A 5 11.21 19.96 2.84
N MET A 6 11.53 18.66 2.84
CA MET A 6 10.54 17.66 2.45
C MET A 6 9.76 17.36 3.72
N ASN A 7 8.57 17.93 3.82
CA ASN A 7 7.70 17.77 4.98
C ASN A 7 6.33 17.30 4.48
N ILE A 8 5.68 16.52 5.33
CA ILE A 8 4.29 16.06 5.41
C ILE A 8 3.99 14.67 4.80
N SER A 9 4.46 13.64 5.49
CA SER A 9 3.79 12.33 5.63
C SER A 9 2.32 12.55 6.03
N PRO A 10 1.35 11.85 5.46
CA PRO A 10 -0.05 12.00 5.83
C PRO A 10 -0.52 10.86 6.71
N GLY A 11 -1.37 11.22 7.65
CA GLY A 11 -1.84 10.34 8.71
C GLY A 11 -2.93 9.38 8.26
N ILE A 12 -3.07 8.33 9.06
CA ILE A 12 -4.22 7.45 9.06
C ILE A 12 -5.48 8.32 9.31
N PRO A 13 -6.65 8.04 8.68
CA PRO A 13 -7.85 8.84 8.92
C PRO A 13 -8.18 8.92 10.41
N THR A 14 -8.51 10.11 10.93
CA THR A 14 -8.81 10.28 12.36
C THR A 14 -9.85 9.29 12.91
N PRO A 15 -10.95 8.97 12.20
CA PRO A 15 -11.88 7.94 12.66
C PRO A 15 -11.26 6.55 12.77
N ASP A 16 -10.29 6.22 11.91
CA ASP A 16 -9.59 4.94 11.92
C ASP A 16 -8.51 4.91 13.02
N ILE A 17 -7.82 6.03 13.26
CA ILE A 17 -6.92 6.20 14.41
C ILE A 17 -7.67 5.93 15.70
N LEU A 18 -8.83 6.56 15.90
CA LEU A 18 -9.63 6.39 17.11
C LEU A 18 -10.09 4.95 17.29
N ARG A 19 -10.61 4.30 16.23
CA ARG A 19 -10.97 2.87 16.26
C ARG A 19 -9.81 1.99 16.68
N ILE A 20 -8.64 2.23 16.09
CA ILE A 20 -7.43 1.46 16.39
C ILE A 20 -7.00 1.69 17.84
N GLN A 21 -6.95 2.94 18.30
CA GLN A 21 -6.56 3.28 19.68
C GLN A 21 -7.52 2.68 20.71
N GLU A 22 -8.83 2.84 20.52
CA GLU A 22 -9.86 2.32 21.44
C GLU A 22 -9.83 0.79 21.52
N SER A 23 -9.78 0.10 20.36
CA SER A 23 -9.70 -1.36 20.34
C SER A 23 -8.36 -1.89 20.85
N PHE A 24 -7.26 -1.16 20.63
CA PHE A 24 -5.95 -1.54 21.16
C PHE A 24 -5.93 -1.52 22.68
N GLU A 25 -6.58 -0.56 23.34
CA GLU A 25 -6.62 -0.51 24.81
C GLU A 25 -7.28 -1.76 25.42
N ILE A 26 -8.33 -2.29 24.77
CA ILE A 26 -8.99 -3.54 25.18
C ILE A 26 -7.97 -4.69 25.13
N VAL A 27 -7.27 -4.86 24.01
CA VAL A 27 -6.32 -5.96 23.83
C VAL A 27 -5.07 -5.78 24.70
N ALA A 28 -4.57 -4.55 24.82
CA ALA A 28 -3.38 -4.22 25.60
C ALA A 28 -3.57 -4.42 27.11
N SER A 29 -4.81 -4.37 27.61
CA SER A 29 -5.14 -4.77 28.99
C SER A 29 -4.86 -6.25 29.28
N HIS A 30 -4.77 -7.08 28.23
CA HIS A 30 -4.44 -8.51 28.29
C HIS A 30 -2.96 -8.77 27.94
N GLY A 31 -2.05 -7.82 28.20
CA GLY A 31 -0.70 -7.75 27.63
C GLY A 31 0.08 -9.08 27.52
N GLU A 32 0.21 -9.85 28.61
CA GLU A 32 0.94 -11.13 28.57
C GLU A 32 0.23 -12.19 27.70
N GLN A 33 -1.10 -12.27 27.81
CA GLN A 33 -1.92 -13.16 27.01
C GLN A 33 -1.84 -12.80 25.53
N MET A 34 -1.92 -11.52 25.18
CA MET A 34 -1.81 -11.04 23.78
C MET A 34 -0.54 -11.56 23.12
N VAL A 35 0.61 -11.35 23.76
CA VAL A 35 1.89 -11.72 23.16
C VAL A 35 2.08 -13.24 23.14
N SER A 36 1.62 -13.95 24.18
CA SER A 36 1.69 -15.41 24.22
C SER A 36 0.85 -16.04 23.11
N ARG A 37 -0.38 -15.54 22.91
CA ARG A 37 -1.26 -15.97 21.81
C ARG A 37 -0.68 -15.64 20.45
N PHE A 38 -0.04 -14.47 20.29
CA PHE A 38 0.61 -14.11 19.02
C PHE A 38 1.69 -15.12 18.62
N TYR A 39 2.63 -15.44 19.52
CA TYR A 39 3.67 -16.41 19.20
C TYR A 39 3.12 -17.82 19.03
N HIS A 40 2.11 -18.22 19.81
CA HIS A 40 1.42 -19.49 19.62
C HIS A 40 0.82 -19.60 18.22
N VAL A 41 0.06 -18.59 17.77
CA VAL A 41 -0.54 -18.56 16.42
C VAL A 41 0.54 -18.55 15.34
N LEU A 42 1.57 -17.70 15.49
CA LEU A 42 2.64 -17.58 14.52
C LEU A 42 3.41 -18.90 14.35
N PHE A 43 3.80 -19.56 15.44
CA PHE A 43 4.61 -20.77 15.39
C PHE A 43 3.80 -22.04 15.08
N ASP A 44 2.51 -22.08 15.44
CA ASP A 44 1.60 -23.18 15.04
C ASP A 44 1.36 -23.15 13.53
N LYS A 45 1.06 -21.97 12.97
CA LYS A 45 0.73 -21.81 11.54
C LYS A 45 1.95 -21.70 10.64
N PHE A 46 3.04 -21.13 11.14
CA PHE A 46 4.26 -20.85 10.38
C PHE A 46 5.50 -21.30 11.17
N PRO A 47 5.75 -22.62 11.30
CA PRO A 47 6.84 -23.15 12.13
C PRO A 47 8.24 -22.65 11.74
N GLU A 48 8.44 -22.24 10.48
CA GLU A 48 9.68 -21.64 10.01
C GLU A 48 10.09 -20.39 10.81
N PHE A 49 9.12 -19.70 11.42
CA PHE A 49 9.41 -18.50 12.19
C PHE A 49 10.21 -18.80 13.45
N GLN A 50 10.13 -20.01 14.02
CA GLN A 50 10.88 -20.40 15.21
C GLN A 50 12.40 -20.19 15.03
N THR A 51 12.91 -20.29 13.80
CA THR A 51 14.34 -20.08 13.49
C THR A 51 14.81 -18.64 13.67
N PHE A 52 13.89 -17.65 13.64
CA PHE A 52 14.20 -16.24 13.91
C PHE A 52 14.09 -15.89 15.40
N PHE A 53 13.57 -16.80 16.24
CA PHE A 53 13.30 -16.57 17.67
C PHE A 53 13.92 -17.67 18.55
N PRO A 54 15.26 -17.70 18.72
CA PRO A 54 15.90 -18.65 19.62
C PRO A 54 15.39 -18.49 21.07
N GLN A 55 15.08 -19.61 21.74
CA GLN A 55 14.31 -19.67 23.00
C GLN A 55 14.90 -18.88 24.19
N THR A 56 16.18 -18.50 24.14
CA THR A 56 16.88 -17.75 25.19
C THR A 56 16.43 -16.30 25.37
N ASN A 57 15.50 -15.79 24.56
CA ASN A 57 15.15 -14.37 24.55
C ASN A 57 13.63 -14.05 24.58
N LEU A 58 12.76 -15.05 24.79
CA LEU A 58 11.32 -14.85 24.69
C LEU A 58 10.81 -13.81 25.70
N ALA A 59 11.17 -13.92 26.99
CA ALA A 59 10.74 -12.99 28.06
C ALA A 59 11.06 -11.50 27.77
N GLN A 60 12.23 -11.22 27.19
CA GLN A 60 12.63 -9.86 26.82
C GLN A 60 11.98 -9.41 25.49
N GLN A 61 11.65 -10.35 24.61
CA GLN A 61 10.83 -10.10 23.42
C GLN A 61 9.37 -9.81 23.75
N TYR A 62 8.82 -10.38 24.84
CA TYR A 62 7.46 -10.11 25.29
C TYR A 62 7.24 -8.61 25.56
N SER A 63 8.13 -8.01 26.34
CA SER A 63 8.04 -6.59 26.66
C SER A 63 8.33 -5.70 25.45
N ALA A 64 9.31 -6.08 24.62
CA ALA A 64 9.67 -5.32 23.42
C ALA A 64 8.56 -5.31 22.35
N PHE A 65 7.84 -6.42 22.17
CA PHE A 65 6.78 -6.54 21.17
C PHE A 65 5.58 -5.65 21.52
N LEU A 66 5.03 -5.80 22.72
CA LEU A 66 3.87 -5.01 23.15
C LEU A 66 4.23 -3.52 23.25
N SER A 67 5.42 -3.20 23.76
CA SER A 67 5.92 -1.82 23.78
C SER A 67 6.04 -1.25 22.37
N GLY A 68 6.56 -2.02 21.41
CA GLY A 68 6.69 -1.59 20.02
C GLY A 68 5.33 -1.30 19.39
N LEU A 69 4.36 -2.21 19.53
CA LEU A 69 3.02 -2.01 18.98
C LEU A 69 2.30 -0.83 19.65
N ARG A 70 2.43 -0.66 20.97
CA ARG A 70 1.90 0.51 21.70
C ARG A 70 2.54 1.80 21.19
N THR A 71 3.86 1.82 20.99
CA THR A 71 4.55 3.00 20.42
C THR A 71 3.98 3.37 19.06
N LEU A 72 3.72 2.39 18.18
CA LEU A 72 3.13 2.66 16.87
C LEU A 72 1.71 3.24 16.98
N VAL A 73 0.86 2.64 17.82
CA VAL A 73 -0.52 3.11 18.06
C VAL A 73 -0.55 4.53 18.64
N LEU A 74 0.37 4.84 19.56
CA LEU A 74 0.47 6.16 20.19
C LEU A 74 0.90 7.28 19.23
N HIS A 75 1.61 6.97 18.15
CA HIS A 75 2.10 7.97 17.20
C HIS A 75 1.30 8.01 15.89
N MET A 76 0.14 7.35 15.82
CA MET A 76 -0.68 7.30 14.60
C MET A 76 -1.17 8.67 14.12
N ASP A 77 -1.29 9.63 15.03
CA ASP A 77 -1.65 11.02 14.78
C ASP A 77 -0.45 11.90 14.37
N ASN A 78 0.77 11.37 14.44
CA ASN A 78 2.00 12.03 14.04
C ASN A 78 2.70 11.25 12.91
N PRO A 79 2.33 11.52 11.64
CA PRO A 79 2.73 10.70 10.50
C PRO A 79 4.24 10.70 10.25
N GLU A 80 4.93 11.83 10.52
CA GLU A 80 6.38 11.93 10.35
C GLU A 80 7.13 11.06 11.35
N GLU A 81 6.74 11.14 12.62
CA GLU A 81 7.34 10.33 13.67
C GLU A 81 7.04 8.85 13.46
N LEU A 82 5.79 8.51 13.15
CA LEU A 82 5.39 7.15 12.81
C LEU A 82 6.22 6.58 11.65
N ARG A 83 6.38 7.35 10.57
CA ARG A 83 7.21 6.94 9.42
C ARG A 83 8.66 6.73 9.83
N SER A 84 9.24 7.65 10.60
CA SER A 84 10.61 7.53 11.11
C SER A 84 10.81 6.24 11.93
N ILE A 85 9.87 5.94 12.83
CA ILE A 85 9.87 4.71 13.63
C ILE A 85 9.80 3.47 12.73
N LEU A 86 8.89 3.47 11.76
CA LEU A 86 8.67 2.34 10.85
C LEU A 86 9.86 2.07 9.94
N VAL A 87 10.52 3.10 9.40
CA VAL A 87 11.74 2.94 8.60
C VAL A 87 12.86 2.32 9.44
N GLN A 88 13.10 2.83 10.66
CA GLN A 88 14.09 2.28 11.58
C GLN A 88 13.77 0.85 11.99
N LEU A 89 12.48 0.52 12.17
CA LEU A 89 12.02 -0.83 12.44
C LEU A 89 12.29 -1.75 11.25
N GLY A 90 12.03 -1.31 10.02
CA GLY A 90 12.32 -2.04 8.79
C GLY A 90 13.80 -2.40 8.65
N GLU A 91 14.69 -1.43 8.87
CA GLU A 91 16.15 -1.62 8.86
C GLU A 91 16.62 -2.69 9.86
N ARG A 92 16.04 -2.70 11.07
CA ARG A 92 16.34 -3.76 12.06
C ARG A 92 15.84 -5.12 11.61
N HIS A 93 14.64 -5.21 11.06
CA HIS A 93 14.09 -6.47 10.54
C HIS A 93 14.95 -7.03 9.40
N LYS A 94 15.43 -6.16 8.50
CA LYS A 94 16.38 -6.54 7.45
C LYS A 94 17.65 -7.15 8.05
N LYS A 95 18.23 -6.54 9.08
CA LYS A 95 19.42 -7.07 9.79
C LYS A 95 19.17 -8.42 10.46
N TYR A 96 17.93 -8.73 10.86
CA TYR A 96 17.54 -10.03 11.40
C TYR A 96 17.32 -11.10 10.32
N GLY A 97 17.52 -10.78 9.04
CA GLY A 97 17.32 -11.71 7.93
C GLY A 97 15.86 -11.89 7.52
N ILE A 98 14.97 -11.02 8.03
CA ILE A 98 13.57 -10.97 7.58
C ILE A 98 13.54 -10.55 6.11
N LYS A 99 12.52 -11.01 5.40
CA LYS A 99 12.34 -10.84 3.95
C LYS A 99 10.88 -10.51 3.72
N ARG A 100 10.57 -9.95 2.55
CA ARG A 100 9.20 -9.60 2.15
C ARG A 100 8.17 -10.72 2.40
N LYS A 101 8.52 -11.97 2.09
CA LYS A 101 7.65 -13.14 2.31
C LYS A 101 7.27 -13.40 3.78
N HIS A 102 8.02 -12.87 4.74
CA HIS A 102 7.78 -13.08 6.17
C HIS A 102 6.79 -12.07 6.77
N TYR A 103 6.43 -10.98 6.08
CA TYR A 103 5.48 -10.00 6.62
C TYR A 103 4.02 -10.48 6.66
N PRO A 104 3.46 -11.13 5.60
CA PRO A 104 2.07 -11.56 5.63
C PRO A 104 1.71 -12.53 6.78
N PRO A 105 2.53 -13.54 7.14
CA PRO A 105 2.30 -14.38 8.31
C PRO A 105 2.19 -13.62 9.64
N VAL A 106 2.99 -12.56 9.80
CA VAL A 106 2.97 -11.72 11.01
C VAL A 106 1.68 -10.89 11.07
N VAL A 107 1.26 -10.30 9.95
CA VAL A 107 -0.03 -9.57 9.86
C VAL A 107 -1.20 -10.52 10.16
N TYR A 108 -1.18 -11.74 9.64
CA TYR A 108 -2.17 -12.76 9.94
C TYR A 108 -2.26 -13.05 11.45
N ALA A 109 -1.11 -13.31 12.10
CA ALA A 109 -1.08 -13.63 13.52
C ALA A 109 -1.56 -12.44 14.39
N LEU A 110 -1.19 -11.21 14.01
CA LEU A 110 -1.67 -9.98 14.67
C LEU A 110 -3.19 -9.84 14.55
N MET A 111 -3.74 -9.92 13.33
CA MET A 111 -5.19 -9.82 13.10
C MET A 111 -5.97 -10.92 13.83
N HIS A 112 -5.43 -12.14 13.86
CA HIS A 112 -6.04 -13.25 14.59
C HIS A 112 -6.16 -12.95 16.09
N VAL A 113 -5.07 -12.50 16.72
CA VAL A 113 -5.06 -12.18 18.15
C VAL A 113 -5.91 -10.96 18.49
N LEU A 114 -5.88 -9.92 17.64
CA LEU A 114 -6.76 -8.77 17.81
C LEU A 114 -8.23 -9.18 17.77
N THR A 115 -8.60 -10.05 16.84
CA THR A 115 -9.98 -10.56 16.71
C THR A 115 -10.36 -11.43 17.91
N GLU A 116 -9.48 -12.34 18.33
CA GLU A 116 -9.70 -13.24 19.46
C GLU A 116 -9.89 -12.47 20.77
N LEU A 117 -9.06 -11.46 21.04
CA LEU A 117 -9.03 -10.77 22.32
C LEU A 117 -9.95 -9.53 22.38
N SER A 118 -10.32 -8.94 21.25
CA SER A 118 -11.26 -7.81 21.23
C SER A 118 -12.72 -8.25 21.38
N GLY A 119 -13.05 -9.52 21.07
CA GLY A 119 -14.43 -10.01 21.09
C GLY A 119 -15.34 -9.18 20.19
N GLU A 120 -16.44 -8.67 20.74
CA GLU A 120 -17.37 -7.77 20.03
C GLU A 120 -16.79 -6.37 19.74
N GLY A 121 -15.63 -6.02 20.33
CA GLY A 121 -14.96 -4.74 20.12
C GLY A 121 -14.31 -4.57 18.74
N LEU A 122 -14.24 -5.63 17.93
CA LEU A 122 -13.73 -5.57 16.56
C LEU A 122 -14.87 -5.67 15.54
N ASP A 123 -15.57 -4.56 15.33
CA ASP A 123 -16.50 -4.45 14.21
C ASP A 123 -15.75 -4.46 12.86
N GLY A 124 -16.49 -4.61 11.76
CA GLY A 124 -15.89 -4.67 10.42
C GLY A 124 -15.05 -3.44 10.06
N LYS A 125 -15.43 -2.24 10.53
CA LYS A 125 -14.67 -1.01 10.24
C LYS A 125 -13.38 -0.95 11.04
N THR A 126 -13.41 -1.40 12.29
CA THR A 126 -12.22 -1.50 13.14
C THR A 126 -11.26 -2.56 12.61
N TYR A 127 -11.79 -3.70 12.13
CA TYR A 127 -11.00 -4.71 11.42
C TYR A 127 -10.30 -4.10 10.19
N ASP A 128 -11.06 -3.43 9.31
CA ASP A 128 -10.52 -2.79 8.10
C ASP A 128 -9.44 -1.74 8.44
N ALA A 129 -9.65 -0.96 9.51
CA ALA A 129 -8.68 0.03 9.97
C ALA A 129 -7.34 -0.61 10.40
N TRP A 130 -7.39 -1.68 11.19
CA TRP A 130 -6.19 -2.43 11.59
C TRP A 130 -5.48 -3.08 10.41
N GLU A 131 -6.24 -3.70 9.50
CA GLU A 131 -5.68 -4.33 8.31
C GLU A 131 -4.94 -3.29 7.45
N ASN A 132 -5.60 -2.15 7.16
CA ASN A 132 -4.99 -1.03 6.45
C ASN A 132 -3.71 -0.53 7.13
N PHE A 133 -3.74 -0.38 8.46
CA PHE A 133 -2.59 0.07 9.23
C PHE A 133 -1.41 -0.89 9.11
N PHE A 134 -1.63 -2.20 9.27
CA PHE A 134 -0.54 -3.18 9.13
C PHE A 134 0.01 -3.26 7.71
N HIS A 135 -0.82 -3.00 6.70
CA HIS A 135 -0.36 -2.91 5.32
C HIS A 135 0.48 -1.65 5.06
N LEU A 136 0.09 -0.51 5.63
CA LEU A 136 0.89 0.71 5.61
C LEU A 136 2.24 0.50 6.31
N MET A 137 2.22 -0.11 7.51
CA MET A 137 3.43 -0.49 8.25
C MET A 137 4.35 -1.36 7.40
N ARG A 138 3.81 -2.41 6.77
CA ARG A 138 4.56 -3.28 5.87
C ARG A 138 5.18 -2.49 4.71
N ALA A 139 4.41 -1.62 4.05
CA ALA A 139 4.89 -0.84 2.92
C ALA A 139 6.09 0.04 3.32
N ILE A 140 5.96 0.81 4.41
CA ILE A 140 7.03 1.69 4.90
C ILE A 140 8.24 0.88 5.37
N MET A 141 8.04 -0.22 6.10
CA MET A 141 9.15 -1.07 6.56
C MET A 141 9.93 -1.68 5.38
N LEU A 142 9.26 -1.97 4.27
CA LEU A 142 9.89 -2.51 3.06
C LEU A 142 10.64 -1.46 2.25
N GLU A 143 10.44 -0.16 2.47
CA GLU A 143 11.22 0.89 1.78
C GLU A 143 12.74 0.75 2.02
N SER A 144 13.14 0.27 3.20
CA SER A 144 14.54 -0.04 3.54
C SER A 144 15.14 -1.19 2.71
N TYR A 145 14.30 -2.04 2.13
CA TYR A 145 14.73 -3.15 1.27
C TYR A 145 14.94 -2.68 -0.17
N SER A 146 14.24 -1.63 -0.61
CA SER A 146 14.33 -1.07 -1.97
C SER A 146 15.62 -0.32 -2.27
N LEU A 147 16.37 0.13 -1.26
CA LEU A 147 17.68 0.76 -1.51
C LEU A 147 18.69 -0.20 -2.18
N GLU A 148 18.42 -1.52 -2.18
CA GLU A 148 19.25 -2.53 -2.86
C GLU A 148 18.57 -3.22 -4.05
N MET A 149 17.32 -2.90 -4.40
CA MET A 149 16.59 -3.54 -5.50
C MET A 149 15.61 -2.58 -6.19
N LEU A 150 16.13 -1.66 -6.99
CA LEU A 150 15.57 -1.52 -8.33
C LEU A 150 16.38 -2.47 -9.21
N PRO A 151 15.77 -3.47 -9.87
CA PRO A 151 16.35 -3.89 -11.12
C PRO A 151 16.34 -2.65 -12.01
N VAL A 152 17.49 -2.01 -12.17
CA VAL A 152 17.83 -1.40 -13.44
C VAL A 152 17.86 -2.57 -14.42
N GLY A 153 16.68 -3.00 -14.85
CA GLY A 153 16.55 -3.95 -15.92
C GLY A 153 17.10 -3.22 -17.14
N ASP A 154 18.22 -3.73 -17.66
CA ASP A 154 18.77 -3.37 -18.95
C ASP A 154 17.66 -3.25 -20.00
N ARG A 155 17.18 -2.03 -20.23
CA ARG A 155 16.72 -1.59 -21.53
C ARG A 155 17.41 -0.27 -21.75
N GLN A 156 18.37 -0.32 -22.66
CA GLN A 156 19.08 0.80 -23.25
C GLN A 156 18.21 2.05 -23.24
N GLU A 157 18.77 3.12 -22.68
CA GLU A 157 18.47 4.47 -23.13
C GLU A 157 18.59 4.50 -24.65
N LYS A 158 17.48 4.26 -25.34
CA LYS A 158 17.35 4.73 -26.71
C LYS A 158 16.99 6.19 -26.59
N VAL A 159 18.01 7.01 -26.35
CA VAL A 159 17.97 8.43 -26.67
C VAL A 159 17.70 8.52 -28.16
N LEU A 160 16.42 8.58 -28.54
CA LEU A 160 16.00 9.19 -29.78
C LEU A 160 15.49 10.58 -29.41
N SER A 161 16.46 11.49 -29.28
CA SER A 161 16.19 12.90 -29.42
C SER A 161 15.77 13.16 -30.87
N THR A 162 14.48 13.37 -31.11
CA THR A 162 14.02 14.19 -32.24
C THR A 162 12.88 15.05 -31.73
N GLY A 163 13.10 16.37 -31.73
CA GLY A 163 12.21 17.34 -31.13
C GLY A 163 10.82 17.38 -31.76
N ALA A 164 9.81 17.32 -30.89
CA ALA A 164 8.51 17.98 -30.98
C ALA A 164 7.77 17.68 -29.66
N GLY A 165 7.63 18.69 -28.79
CA GLY A 165 6.81 18.70 -27.55
C GLY A 165 6.64 17.38 -26.78
N ASP A 166 7.46 17.17 -25.73
CA ASP A 166 7.36 16.03 -24.81
C ASP A 166 6.06 16.06 -23.98
N ASN A 167 4.95 15.60 -24.57
CA ASN A 167 3.64 15.47 -23.92
C ASN A 167 3.20 14.00 -23.84
N THR A 168 4.16 13.07 -23.86
CA THR A 168 3.89 11.63 -23.81
C THR A 168 3.35 11.27 -22.43
N LYS A 169 2.12 10.76 -22.38
CA LYS A 169 1.42 10.51 -21.11
C LYS A 169 1.92 9.23 -20.43
N ARG A 170 2.15 9.31 -19.12
CA ARG A 170 2.67 8.23 -18.28
C ARG A 170 1.53 7.53 -17.54
N ILE A 171 1.44 6.21 -17.65
CA ILE A 171 0.41 5.38 -17.03
C ILE A 171 1.07 4.40 -16.06
N LEU A 172 0.58 4.32 -14.83
CA LEU A 172 0.95 3.27 -13.90
C LEU A 172 -0.10 2.16 -13.90
N LEU A 173 0.34 0.93 -14.08
CA LEU A 173 -0.49 -0.28 -14.08
C LEU A 173 -0.23 -1.06 -12.79
N ILE A 174 -1.30 -1.37 -12.03
CA ILE A 174 -1.21 -2.05 -10.74
C ILE A 174 -2.18 -3.24 -10.71
N ASP A 175 -1.63 -4.44 -10.67
CA ASP A 175 -2.39 -5.70 -10.69
C ASP A 175 -1.47 -6.83 -10.23
N ASP A 176 -1.94 -7.79 -9.45
CA ASP A 176 -1.11 -8.95 -9.07
C ASP A 176 -0.97 -9.98 -10.22
N ASP A 177 -1.81 -9.89 -11.25
CA ASP A 177 -1.67 -10.65 -12.50
C ASP A 177 -0.66 -10.00 -13.46
N ARG A 178 0.56 -10.53 -13.44
CA ARG A 178 1.65 -10.08 -14.33
C ARG A 178 1.35 -10.27 -15.82
N GLN A 179 0.61 -11.32 -16.20
CA GLN A 179 0.30 -11.56 -17.61
C GLN A 179 -0.65 -10.48 -18.14
N LEU A 180 -1.60 -10.06 -17.29
CA LEU A 180 -2.50 -8.97 -17.61
C LEU A 180 -1.77 -7.62 -17.69
N LEU A 181 -0.83 -7.36 -16.78
CA LEU A 181 0.03 -6.17 -16.84
C LEU A 181 0.84 -6.10 -18.14
N ASP A 182 1.46 -7.20 -18.55
CA ASP A 182 2.24 -7.29 -19.80
C ASP A 182 1.35 -7.02 -21.03
N LEU A 183 0.13 -7.55 -21.02
CA LEU A 183 -0.86 -7.31 -22.08
C LEU A 183 -1.26 -5.84 -22.17
N TYR A 184 -1.59 -5.22 -21.03
CA TYR A 184 -1.98 -3.80 -20.97
C TYR A 184 -0.83 -2.88 -21.37
N GLN A 185 0.37 -3.12 -20.86
CA GLN A 185 1.56 -2.35 -21.24
C GLN A 185 1.81 -2.43 -22.75
N SER A 186 1.86 -3.64 -23.30
CA SER A 186 2.15 -3.83 -24.73
C SER A 186 1.15 -3.09 -25.61
N TYR A 187 -0.13 -3.12 -25.25
CA TYR A 187 -1.17 -2.45 -26.02
C TYR A 187 -1.12 -0.92 -25.88
N LEU A 188 -0.99 -0.39 -24.66
CA LEU A 188 -0.98 1.05 -24.40
C LEU A 188 0.30 1.73 -24.92
N GLU A 189 1.45 1.03 -24.91
CA GLU A 189 2.68 1.55 -25.52
C GLU A 189 2.58 1.65 -27.04
N LEU A 190 1.89 0.71 -27.71
CA LEU A 190 1.58 0.81 -29.14
C LEU A 190 0.70 2.02 -29.47
N GLU A 191 -0.17 2.42 -28.55
CA GLU A 191 -1.03 3.61 -28.65
C GLU A 191 -0.27 4.91 -28.30
N GLY A 192 1.01 4.83 -27.92
CA GLY A 192 1.89 5.97 -27.67
C GLY A 192 1.97 6.44 -26.21
N TYR A 193 1.55 5.61 -25.25
CA TYR A 193 1.71 5.88 -23.80
C TYR A 193 3.03 5.33 -23.26
N LEU A 194 3.53 5.92 -22.17
CA LEU A 194 4.64 5.35 -21.38
C LEU A 194 4.08 4.60 -20.18
N CYS A 195 4.33 3.30 -20.07
CA CYS A 195 3.72 2.49 -19.01
C CYS A 195 4.76 2.00 -17.99
N SER A 196 4.41 2.08 -16.71
CA SER A 196 5.12 1.43 -15.60
C SER A 196 4.22 0.36 -14.99
N GLN A 197 4.78 -0.73 -14.49
CA GLN A 197 4.04 -1.81 -13.85
C GLN A 197 4.39 -1.94 -12.36
N VAL A 198 3.40 -2.27 -11.52
CA VAL A 198 3.58 -2.66 -10.13
C VAL A 198 2.73 -3.90 -9.86
N SER A 199 3.39 -5.05 -9.65
CA SER A 199 2.71 -6.31 -9.36
C SER A 199 2.51 -6.60 -7.86
N ASP A 200 2.96 -5.70 -6.99
CA ASP A 200 2.66 -5.74 -5.56
C ASP A 200 2.33 -4.34 -5.09
N VAL A 201 1.07 -4.18 -4.70
CA VAL A 201 0.47 -2.94 -4.20
C VAL A 201 1.28 -2.27 -3.08
N ALA A 202 2.09 -3.01 -2.31
CA ALA A 202 2.99 -2.43 -1.31
C ALA A 202 3.98 -1.40 -1.91
N TRP A 203 4.35 -1.54 -3.18
CA TRP A 203 5.27 -0.65 -3.89
C TRP A 203 4.58 0.51 -4.61
N ALA A 204 3.26 0.48 -4.73
CA ALA A 204 2.51 1.47 -5.48
C ALA A 204 2.67 2.88 -4.90
N LEU A 205 2.65 3.01 -3.56
CA LEU A 205 2.87 4.29 -2.86
C LEU A 205 4.23 4.89 -3.23
N THR A 206 5.31 4.12 -3.09
CA THR A 206 6.66 4.57 -3.41
C THR A 206 6.80 4.96 -4.88
N HIS A 207 6.25 4.18 -5.80
CA HIS A 207 6.31 4.48 -7.23
C HIS A 207 5.61 5.80 -7.57
N ILE A 208 4.43 6.05 -7.00
CA ILE A 208 3.65 7.26 -7.28
C ILE A 208 4.27 8.50 -6.63
N GLN A 209 4.97 8.35 -5.51
CA GLN A 209 5.72 9.46 -4.91
C GLN A 209 7.00 9.79 -5.67
N MET A 210 7.70 8.77 -6.19
CA MET A 210 8.99 8.93 -6.85
C MET A 210 8.88 9.30 -8.34
N SER A 211 7.68 9.25 -8.93
CA SER A 211 7.46 9.49 -10.36
C SER A 211 6.12 10.15 -10.62
N GLN A 212 6.09 11.05 -11.60
CA GLN A 212 4.85 11.69 -12.06
C GLN A 212 4.14 10.76 -13.06
N TYR A 213 2.88 10.44 -12.78
CA TYR A 213 1.98 9.70 -13.67
C TYR A 213 0.80 10.59 -14.05
N ASP A 214 0.29 10.43 -15.26
CA ASP A 214 -0.92 11.10 -15.73
C ASP A 214 -2.19 10.26 -15.48
N LEU A 215 -2.04 8.95 -15.21
CA LEU A 215 -3.13 8.02 -14.92
C LEU A 215 -2.62 6.80 -14.15
N VAL A 216 -3.45 6.29 -13.25
CA VAL A 216 -3.25 4.99 -12.60
C VAL A 216 -4.40 4.05 -12.93
N LEU A 217 -4.06 2.87 -13.45
CA LEU A 217 -4.96 1.74 -13.59
C LEU A 217 -4.66 0.75 -12.46
N THR A 218 -5.65 0.47 -11.61
CA THR A 218 -5.44 -0.47 -10.49
C THR A 218 -6.54 -1.53 -10.46
N ASP A 219 -6.16 -2.75 -10.09
CA ASP A 219 -7.12 -3.80 -9.78
C ASP A 219 -7.84 -3.52 -8.45
N PHE A 220 -9.03 -4.09 -8.27
CA PHE A 220 -9.71 -4.06 -6.97
C PHE A 220 -9.12 -5.08 -6.00
N GLN A 221 -8.96 -6.35 -6.38
CA GLN A 221 -8.59 -7.46 -5.51
C GLN A 221 -7.10 -7.81 -5.62
N MET A 222 -6.24 -7.06 -4.93
CA MET A 222 -4.82 -7.39 -4.86
C MET A 222 -4.46 -7.95 -3.46
N PRO A 223 -3.53 -8.93 -3.36
CA PRO A 223 -3.09 -9.47 -2.09
C PRO A 223 -2.58 -8.40 -1.11
N GLY A 224 -3.31 -8.24 -0.02
CA GLY A 224 -2.96 -7.36 1.10
C GLY A 224 -3.27 -5.88 0.92
N MET A 225 -3.83 -5.38 -0.18
CA MET A 225 -4.46 -4.06 -0.18
C MET A 225 -5.31 -3.95 -1.44
N ASN A 226 -6.57 -3.58 -1.31
CA ASN A 226 -7.46 -3.40 -2.45
C ASN A 226 -7.23 -2.03 -3.13
N GLY A 227 -7.63 -1.89 -4.40
CA GLY A 227 -7.41 -0.65 -5.17
C GLY A 227 -8.04 0.60 -4.54
N ILE A 228 -9.16 0.46 -3.82
CA ILE A 228 -9.82 1.58 -3.15
C ILE A 228 -9.01 2.03 -1.92
N GLN A 229 -8.54 1.08 -1.11
CA GLN A 229 -7.63 1.35 0.00
C GLN A 229 -6.34 2.01 -0.51
N LEU A 230 -5.77 1.55 -1.61
CA LEU A 230 -4.61 2.16 -2.25
C LEU A 230 -4.86 3.63 -2.61
N ARG A 231 -5.96 3.91 -3.35
CA ARG A 231 -6.30 5.28 -3.76
C ARG A 231 -6.49 6.19 -2.55
N ARG A 232 -7.23 5.73 -1.54
CA ARG A 232 -7.41 6.48 -0.28
C ARG A 232 -6.06 6.80 0.33
N ASN A 233 -5.21 5.78 0.51
CA ASN A 233 -3.85 5.95 1.03
C ASN A 233 -3.04 6.95 0.20
N LEU A 234 -3.19 7.00 -1.13
CA LEU A 234 -2.50 7.95 -2.00
C LEU A 234 -3.07 9.36 -2.00
N GLU A 235 -4.38 9.51 -1.85
CA GLU A 235 -5.01 10.83 -1.67
C GLU A 235 -4.48 11.48 -0.40
N TYR A 236 -4.29 10.66 0.65
CA TYR A 236 -3.58 11.08 1.84
C TYR A 236 -2.11 11.37 1.50
N VAL A 237 -1.36 10.42 0.90
CA VAL A 237 0.11 10.42 0.64
C VAL A 237 0.63 11.39 -0.44
N GLY A 238 -0.23 11.85 -1.34
CA GLY A 238 0.14 12.58 -2.56
C GLY A 238 0.13 14.10 -2.48
N ASN A 239 -0.01 14.70 -1.28
CA ASN A 239 -0.04 16.16 -1.10
C ASN A 239 -1.14 16.86 -1.94
N GLY A 240 -2.27 16.17 -2.16
CA GLY A 240 -3.37 16.61 -3.03
C GLY A 240 -3.15 16.40 -4.54
N CYS A 241 -1.93 16.04 -4.97
CA CYS A 241 -1.62 15.69 -6.37
C CYS A 241 -1.70 14.18 -6.58
N CYS A 242 -2.91 13.63 -6.49
CA CYS A 242 -3.14 12.24 -6.89
C CYS A 242 -3.55 12.21 -8.37
N PRO A 243 -2.82 11.52 -9.26
CA PRO A 243 -3.25 11.36 -10.65
C PRO A 243 -4.65 10.74 -10.72
N PRO A 244 -5.40 10.89 -11.82
CA PRO A 244 -6.69 10.21 -11.96
C PRO A 244 -6.53 8.69 -11.81
N PHE A 245 -7.51 8.03 -11.18
CA PHE A 245 -7.54 6.59 -10.98
C PHE A 245 -8.68 5.96 -11.76
N VAL A 246 -8.41 4.82 -12.39
CA VAL A 246 -9.43 3.94 -12.96
C VAL A 246 -9.32 2.58 -12.30
N LEU A 247 -10.44 2.10 -11.77
CA LEU A 247 -10.53 0.79 -11.16
C LEU A 247 -10.83 -0.23 -12.25
N VAL A 248 -10.04 -1.28 -12.36
CA VAL A 248 -10.28 -2.38 -13.29
C VAL A 248 -10.61 -3.61 -12.44
N THR A 249 -11.78 -4.23 -12.56
CA THR A 249 -12.19 -5.29 -11.61
C THR A 249 -13.05 -6.38 -12.23
N GLY A 250 -12.82 -7.63 -11.83
CA GLY A 250 -13.69 -8.77 -12.17
C GLY A 250 -15.03 -8.79 -11.44
N ILE A 251 -15.18 -8.01 -10.35
CA ILE A 251 -16.37 -8.04 -9.49
C ILE A 251 -16.93 -6.61 -9.30
N PRO A 252 -17.50 -5.98 -10.33
CA PRO A 252 -18.07 -4.64 -10.20
C PRO A 252 -19.50 -4.73 -9.66
N ASN A 253 -19.67 -5.11 -8.39
CA ASN A 253 -20.98 -5.00 -7.74
C ASN A 253 -21.32 -3.50 -7.50
N GLN A 254 -22.61 -3.21 -7.25
CA GLN A 254 -23.06 -1.81 -7.06
C GLN A 254 -22.31 -1.12 -5.91
N GLU A 255 -21.99 -1.86 -4.85
CA GLU A 255 -21.33 -1.32 -3.67
C GLU A 255 -19.87 -0.94 -3.93
N ILE A 256 -19.09 -1.80 -4.59
CA ILE A 256 -17.70 -1.52 -5.01
C ILE A 256 -17.67 -0.33 -5.95
N ARG A 257 -18.61 -0.25 -6.90
CA ARG A 257 -18.70 0.88 -7.82
C ARG A 257 -19.01 2.19 -7.07
N ARG A 258 -19.93 2.14 -6.10
CA ARG A 258 -20.26 3.28 -5.24
C ARG A 258 -19.03 3.72 -4.44
N GLN A 259 -18.36 2.78 -3.75
CA GLN A 259 -17.18 3.06 -2.95
C GLN A 259 -16.01 3.61 -3.79
N ALA A 260 -15.80 3.11 -5.01
CA ALA A 260 -14.76 3.60 -5.90
C ALA A 260 -15.01 5.06 -6.29
N LEU A 261 -16.23 5.39 -6.71
CA LEU A 261 -16.60 6.76 -7.07
C LEU A 261 -16.50 7.72 -5.88
N GLU A 262 -16.97 7.30 -4.70
CA GLU A 262 -16.85 8.08 -3.46
C GLU A 262 -15.39 8.30 -3.02
N SER A 263 -14.48 7.41 -3.42
CA SER A 263 -13.05 7.50 -3.12
C SER A 263 -12.26 8.19 -4.24
N GLY A 264 -12.94 8.86 -5.18
CA GLY A 264 -12.30 9.70 -6.20
C GLY A 264 -11.79 8.97 -7.44
N PHE A 265 -12.29 7.77 -7.74
CA PHE A 265 -12.02 7.12 -9.03
C PHE A 265 -12.78 7.81 -10.17
N GLU A 266 -12.11 8.02 -11.30
CA GLU A 266 -12.70 8.62 -12.50
C GLU A 266 -13.62 7.64 -13.24
N ALA A 267 -13.32 6.35 -13.16
CA ALA A 267 -14.12 5.29 -13.77
C ALA A 267 -13.86 3.92 -13.15
N VAL A 268 -14.79 3.00 -13.42
CA VAL A 268 -14.67 1.57 -13.12
C VAL A 268 -14.88 0.79 -14.41
N LEU A 269 -13.91 -0.06 -14.76
CA LEU A 269 -13.93 -0.96 -15.90
C LEU A 269 -14.10 -2.40 -15.43
N LYS A 270 -15.04 -3.13 -16.02
CA LYS A 270 -15.32 -4.53 -15.69
C LYS A 270 -14.34 -5.46 -16.41
N LYS A 271 -13.83 -6.49 -15.74
CA LYS A 271 -13.18 -7.66 -16.37
C LYS A 271 -14.23 -8.79 -16.57
N PRO A 272 -14.15 -9.55 -17.67
CA PRO A 272 -13.30 -9.31 -18.84
C PRO A 272 -13.82 -8.13 -19.68
N HIS A 273 -12.91 -7.44 -20.36
CA HIS A 273 -13.16 -6.41 -21.36
C HIS A 273 -12.18 -6.60 -22.53
N ASN A 274 -12.41 -5.89 -23.63
CA ASN A 274 -11.47 -5.86 -24.73
C ASN A 274 -10.51 -4.67 -24.61
N LEU A 275 -9.32 -4.77 -25.24
CA LEU A 275 -8.29 -3.73 -25.19
C LEU A 275 -8.73 -2.38 -25.80
N PRO A 276 -9.55 -2.35 -26.86
CA PRO A 276 -10.12 -1.10 -27.36
C PRO A 276 -11.00 -0.36 -26.33
N GLU A 277 -11.79 -1.07 -25.54
CA GLU A 277 -12.61 -0.50 -24.46
C GLU A 277 -11.73 0.15 -23.38
N LEU A 278 -10.63 -0.53 -23.00
CA LEU A 278 -9.63 0.02 -22.08
C LEU A 278 -8.99 1.30 -22.65
N SER A 279 -8.48 1.28 -23.88
CA SER A 279 -7.84 2.46 -24.50
C SER A 279 -8.82 3.63 -24.64
N SER A 280 -10.06 3.36 -25.05
CA SER A 280 -11.09 4.42 -25.11
C SER A 280 -11.34 5.06 -23.75
N LEU A 281 -11.33 4.28 -22.67
CA LEU A 281 -11.51 4.80 -21.32
C LEU A 281 -10.30 5.62 -20.85
N VAL A 282 -9.08 5.09 -21.06
CA VAL A 282 -7.81 5.79 -20.77
C VAL A 282 -7.77 7.15 -21.48
N GLY A 283 -8.04 7.17 -22.79
CA GLY A 283 -8.05 8.39 -23.59
C GLY A 283 -9.12 9.39 -23.12
N LYS A 284 -10.28 8.93 -22.68
CA LYS A 284 -11.34 9.79 -22.13
C LYS A 284 -10.93 10.44 -20.81
N VAL A 285 -10.34 9.67 -19.89
CA VAL A 285 -9.90 10.18 -18.59
C VAL A 285 -8.77 11.18 -18.75
N LEU A 286 -7.75 10.87 -19.55
CA LEU A 286 -6.61 11.76 -19.80
C LEU A 286 -7.02 13.08 -20.48
N LYS A 287 -8.05 13.08 -21.34
CA LYS A 287 -8.58 14.31 -21.95
C LYS A 287 -9.36 15.18 -20.97
N LYS A 288 -10.13 14.59 -20.06
CA LYS A 288 -10.93 15.31 -19.05
C LYS A 288 -10.04 16.13 -18.11
N THR A 289 -8.87 15.60 -17.75
CA THR A 289 -7.91 16.27 -16.86
C THR A 289 -7.27 17.52 -17.49
N MET A 290 -7.21 17.63 -18.82
CA MET A 290 -6.71 18.84 -19.50
C MET A 290 -7.70 20.01 -19.51
N GLY A 291 -8.99 19.78 -19.27
CA GLY A 291 -10.04 20.81 -19.36
C GLY A 291 -10.15 21.74 -18.15
N PHE A 292 -9.43 21.48 -17.05
CA PHE A 292 -9.58 22.21 -15.78
C PHE A 292 -8.49 23.26 -15.50
N GLN A 293 -7.40 23.30 -16.27
CA GLN A 293 -6.27 24.24 -16.07
C GLN A 293 -6.37 25.54 -16.89
N GLY A 294 -7.52 25.82 -17.52
CA GLY A 294 -7.67 26.92 -18.50
C GLY A 294 -8.69 28.00 -18.16
N ASN A 295 -9.03 28.24 -16.90
CA ASN A 295 -9.98 29.30 -16.55
C ASN A 295 -9.71 29.91 -15.16
N THR A 296 -8.65 30.70 -15.04
CA THR A 296 -8.49 31.78 -14.05
C THR A 296 -7.66 32.90 -14.65
#